data_AF-A0A1B8XWU6-F1
#
_entry.id   AF-A0A1B8XWU6-F1
#
_cell.length_a   1.000
_cell.length_b   1.000
_cell.length_c   1.000
_cell.angle_alpha   90.00
_cell.angle_beta   90.00
_cell.angle_gamma   90.00
#
_symmetry.space_group_name_H-M   'P 1'
#
loop_
_entity.id
_entity.type
_entity.pdbx_description
1 polymer ?
#
loop_
_entity_poly.entity_id
_entity_poly.type
_entity_poly.pdbx_seq_one_letter_code
_entity_poly.pdbx_strand_id
1 'polypeptide(L)'
;MDPAVMEEIAKKMESFEATMGHIEGVPLLGSTCDAWDSIYNFQARGDDILIATYPKAGTTWMQEIVDLILQEGDAQKGRRAPTYIKVPFIDMVPPKPMPSGNRHRAKVHCLHFH
;
A
#
# COMPACT_ATOMS: atom_id res chain seq x y z
N MET A 1 13.41 -4.90 8.90
CA MET A 1 13.38 -6.02 7.93
C MET A 1 14.81 -6.49 7.75
N ASP A 2 15.01 -7.80 7.56
CA ASP A 2 16.35 -8.37 7.34
C ASP A 2 17.00 -7.74 6.09
N PRO A 3 18.27 -7.28 6.15
CA PRO A 3 19.00 -6.79 4.98
C PRO A 3 18.95 -7.71 3.75
N ALA A 4 19.00 -9.03 3.94
CA ALA A 4 18.93 -10.00 2.84
C ALA A 4 17.57 -9.97 2.12
N VAL A 5 16.47 -9.75 2.87
CA VAL A 5 15.12 -9.61 2.30
C VAL A 5 15.00 -8.30 1.53
N MET A 6 15.64 -7.23 1.99
CA MET A 6 15.66 -5.95 1.27
C MET A 6 16.41 -6.04 -0.05
N GLU A 7 17.53 -6.78 -0.09
CA GLU A 7 18.27 -7.05 -1.33
C GLU A 7 17.44 -7.89 -2.30
N GLU A 8 16.73 -8.91 -1.82
CA GLU A 8 15.83 -9.70 -2.65
C GLU A 8 14.70 -8.85 -3.26
N ILE A 9 14.10 -7.97 -2.45
CA ILE A 9 13.07 -7.02 -2.91
C ILE A 9 13.66 -6.09 -3.96
N ALA A 10 14.83 -5.49 -3.72
CA ALA A 10 15.47 -4.59 -4.67
C ALA A 10 15.70 -5.28 -6.02
N LYS A 11 16.24 -6.50 -5.99
CA LYS A 11 16.48 -7.31 -7.20
C LYS A 11 15.19 -7.66 -7.94
N LYS A 12 14.11 -7.96 -7.21
CA LYS A 12 12.77 -8.19 -7.78
C LYS A 12 12.14 -6.92 -8.34
N MET A 13 12.43 -5.76 -7.76
CA MET A 13 11.95 -4.47 -8.26
C MET A 13 12.72 -4.03 -9.51
N GLU A 14 14.02 -4.33 -9.60
CA GLU A 14 14.83 -4.07 -10.81
C GLU A 14 14.37 -4.89 -12.01
N SER A 15 13.89 -6.12 -11.78
CA SER A 15 13.32 -6.98 -12.83
C SER A 15 11.80 -6.83 -12.99
N PHE A 16 11.16 -5.97 -12.20
CA PHE A 16 9.71 -5.76 -12.26
C PHE A 16 9.38 -4.91 -13.48
N GLU A 17 8.89 -5.56 -14.53
CA GLU A 17 8.40 -4.88 -15.72
C GLU A 17 7.02 -4.27 -15.44
N ALA A 18 6.95 -2.94 -15.44
CA ALA A 18 5.70 -2.22 -15.23
C ALA A 18 4.90 -2.19 -16.54
N THR A 19 3.90 -3.06 -16.65
CA THR A 19 2.90 -3.02 -17.73
C THR A 19 1.75 -2.08 -17.35
N MET A 20 1.09 -1.49 -18.36
CA MET A 20 -0.10 -0.66 -18.17
C MET A 20 -1.32 -1.38 -18.75
N GLY A 21 -2.37 -1.55 -17.95
CA GLY A 21 -3.67 -2.06 -18.36
C GLY A 21 -4.76 -1.01 -18.17
N HIS A 22 -6.01 -1.38 -18.47
CA HIS A 22 -7.17 -0.51 -18.27
C HIS A 22 -8.30 -1.26 -17.58
N ILE A 23 -8.93 -0.62 -16.61
CA ILE A 23 -10.19 -1.07 -16.00
C ILE A 23 -11.20 0.06 -16.19
N GLU A 24 -12.32 -0.23 -16.85
CA GLU A 24 -13.38 0.76 -17.12
C GLU A 24 -12.88 2.08 -17.75
N GLY A 25 -11.80 2.00 -18.55
CA GLY A 25 -11.19 3.16 -19.21
C GLY A 25 -10.12 3.89 -18.39
N VAL A 26 -9.90 3.50 -17.13
CA VAL A 26 -8.89 4.08 -16.25
C VAL A 26 -7.56 3.30 -16.41
N PRO A 27 -6.44 3.98 -16.71
CA PRO A 27 -5.14 3.33 -16.84
C PRO A 27 -4.57 2.94 -15.46
N LEU A 28 -4.24 1.66 -15.28
CA LEU A 28 -3.71 1.12 -14.04
C LEU A 28 -2.50 0.21 -14.33
N LEU A 29 -1.67 -0.01 -13.31
CA LEU A 29 -0.58 -0.99 -13.40
C LEU A 29 -1.16 -2.38 -13.71
N GLY A 30 -0.51 -3.15 -14.59
CA GLY A 30 -1.03 -4.45 -15.03
C GLY A 30 -1.30 -5.42 -13.86
N SER A 31 -0.43 -5.43 -12.84
CA SER A 31 -0.65 -6.26 -11.65
C SER A 31 -1.86 -5.83 -10.81
N THR A 32 -2.24 -4.55 -10.87
CA THR A 32 -3.48 -4.04 -10.27
C THR A 32 -4.69 -4.50 -11.06
N CYS A 33 -4.63 -4.46 -12.40
CA CYS A 33 -5.68 -5.00 -13.26
C CYS A 33 -5.89 -6.50 -13.03
N ASP A 34 -4.80 -7.27 -12.96
CA ASP A 34 -4.85 -8.73 -12.72
C ASP A 34 -5.49 -9.08 -11.37
N ALA A 35 -5.37 -8.19 -10.38
CA ALA A 35 -5.92 -8.36 -9.04
C ALA A 35 -7.25 -7.61 -8.82
N TRP A 36 -7.86 -7.08 -9.88
CA TRP A 36 -9.00 -6.16 -9.77
C TRP A 36 -10.16 -6.75 -8.98
N ASP A 37 -10.56 -8.00 -9.25
CA ASP A 37 -11.66 -8.65 -8.52
C ASP A 37 -11.39 -8.71 -7.00
N SER A 38 -10.14 -8.95 -6.60
CA SER A 38 -9.76 -8.97 -5.18
C SER A 38 -9.77 -7.57 -4.56
N ILE A 39 -9.44 -6.54 -5.34
CA ILE A 39 -9.41 -5.14 -4.90
C ILE A 39 -10.83 -4.62 -4.75
N TYR A 40 -11.67 -4.85 -5.77
CA TYR A 40 -13.05 -4.40 -5.82
C TYR A 40 -13.90 -5.02 -4.70
N ASN A 41 -13.68 -6.29 -4.39
CA ASN A 41 -14.41 -7.00 -3.34
C ASN A 41 -13.80 -6.83 -1.93
N PHE A 42 -12.83 -5.93 -1.75
CA PHE A 42 -12.21 -5.68 -0.45
C PHE A 42 -13.27 -5.33 0.61
N GLN A 43 -13.23 -6.03 1.75
CA GLN A 43 -14.17 -5.85 2.85
C GLN A 43 -13.53 -5.02 3.97
N ALA A 44 -13.87 -3.72 3.98
CA ALA A 44 -13.49 -2.83 5.06
C ALA A 44 -14.24 -3.17 6.37
N ARG A 45 -13.61 -2.86 7.51
CA ARG A 45 -14.27 -2.91 8.82
C ARG A 45 -14.86 -1.55 9.16
N GLY A 46 -15.85 -1.54 10.05
CA GLY A 46 -16.51 -0.30 10.47
C GLY A 46 -15.59 0.69 11.20
N ASP A 47 -14.40 0.26 11.61
CA ASP A 47 -13.42 1.05 12.32
C ASP A 47 -12.13 1.31 11.52
N ASP A 48 -12.06 0.92 10.25
CA ASP A 48 -10.90 1.17 9.41
C ASP A 48 -10.82 2.64 8.96
N ILE A 49 -9.59 3.13 8.77
CA ILE A 49 -9.32 4.48 8.25
C ILE A 49 -8.78 4.37 6.82
N LEU A 50 -9.42 5.06 5.88
CA LEU A 50 -8.98 5.12 4.49
C LEU A 50 -8.29 6.46 4.19
N ILE A 51 -7.05 6.41 3.71
CA ILE A 51 -6.35 7.55 3.11
C ILE A 51 -6.46 7.41 1.60
N ALA A 52 -7.24 8.30 0.99
CA ALA A 52 -7.51 8.25 -0.44
C ALA A 52 -6.98 9.51 -1.12
N THR A 53 -6.07 9.36 -2.08
CA THR A 53 -5.33 10.48 -2.68
C THR A 53 -5.03 10.22 -4.14
N TYR A 54 -4.99 11.26 -4.98
CA TYR A 54 -4.34 11.14 -6.29
C TYR A 54 -2.83 10.88 -6.11
N PRO A 55 -2.17 10.08 -6.95
CA PRO A 55 -0.75 9.81 -6.82
C PRO A 55 0.07 11.09 -6.66
N LYS A 56 1.03 11.06 -5.73
CA LYS A 56 1.93 12.18 -5.40
C LYS A 56 1.30 13.38 -4.68
N ALA A 57 0.01 13.35 -4.33
CA ALA A 57 -0.67 14.42 -3.59
C ALA A 57 -0.42 14.40 -2.06
N GLY A 58 0.74 13.89 -1.60
CA GLY A 58 1.10 13.87 -0.17
C GLY A 58 0.64 12.62 0.61
N THR A 59 0.39 11.49 -0.05
CA THR A 59 -0.05 10.24 0.59
C THR A 59 0.84 9.81 1.75
N THR A 60 2.17 9.80 1.55
CA THR A 60 3.14 9.41 2.58
C THR A 60 3.12 10.33 3.80
N TRP A 61 2.90 11.63 3.62
CA TRP A 61 2.75 12.56 4.74
C TRP A 61 1.49 12.23 5.55
N MET A 62 0.36 12.02 4.88
CA MET A 62 -0.88 11.64 5.55
C MET A 62 -0.77 10.30 6.27
N GLN A 63 -0.09 9.31 5.68
CA GLN A 63 0.16 8.00 6.31
C GLN A 63 0.90 8.15 7.64
N GLU A 64 1.99 8.93 7.67
CA GLU A 64 2.78 9.11 8.89
C GLU A 64 2.04 9.94 9.95
N ILE A 65 1.31 11.00 9.55
CA ILE A 65 0.52 11.82 10.48
C ILE A 65 -0.57 10.98 11.15
N VAL A 66 -1.36 10.23 10.36
CA VAL A 66 -2.44 9.38 10.89
C VAL A 66 -1.87 8.28 11.79
N ASP A 67 -0.78 7.64 11.38
CA ASP A 67 -0.13 6.61 12.19
C ASP A 67 0.34 7.17 13.54
N LEU A 68 0.98 8.35 13.56
CA LEU A 68 1.40 8.99 14.82
C LEU A 68 0.22 9.34 15.72
N ILE A 69 -0.90 9.81 15.17
CA ILE A 69 -2.13 10.07 15.95
C ILE A 69 -2.64 8.78 16.59
N LEU A 70 -2.68 7.67 15.83
CA LEU A 70 -3.10 6.36 16.37
C LEU A 70 -2.13 5.80 17.42
N GLN A 71 -0.87 6.22 17.39
CA GLN A 71 0.13 5.90 18.41
C GLN A 71 0.18 6.93 19.55
N GLU A 72 -0.82 7.82 19.67
CA GLU A 72 -0.91 8.84 20.72
C GLU A 72 0.30 9.79 20.74
N GLY A 73 0.90 10.05 19.57
CA GLY A 73 2.10 10.88 19.43
C GLY A 73 3.42 10.19 19.78
N ASP A 74 3.42 8.88 20.07
CA ASP A 74 4.63 8.12 20.37
C ASP A 74 5.48 7.89 19.11
N ALA A 75 6.56 8.67 19.00
CA ALA A 75 7.49 8.59 17.88
C ALA A 75 8.23 7.25 17.76
N GLN A 76 8.43 6.51 18.86
CA GLN A 76 9.08 5.20 18.80
C GLN A 76 8.13 4.17 18.19
N LYS A 77 6.86 4.19 18.59
CA LYS A 77 5.82 3.35 17.97
C LYS A 77 5.56 3.74 16.52
N GLY A 78 5.68 5.02 16.17
CA GLY A 78 5.62 5.48 14.78
C GLY A 78 6.74 4.91 13.90
N ARG A 79 7.91 4.62 14.48
CA ARG A 79 9.09 4.06 13.78
C ARG A 79 9.17 2.53 13.78
N ARG A 80 8.13 1.84 14.26
CA ARG A 80 8.10 0.37 14.38
C ARG A 80 8.33 -0.39 13.07
N ALA A 81 7.97 0.21 11.94
CA ALA A 81 8.16 -0.34 10.60
C ALA A 81 8.11 0.76 9.52
N PRO A 82 8.62 0.50 8.31
CA PRO A 82 8.41 1.37 7.16
C PRO A 82 6.92 1.62 6.84
N THR A 83 6.61 2.79 6.28
CA THR A 83 5.25 3.26 6.00
C THR A 83 4.41 2.26 5.20
N TYR A 84 4.97 1.68 4.13
CA TYR A 84 4.26 0.72 3.26
C TYR A 84 3.90 -0.60 3.96
N ILE A 85 4.50 -0.91 5.11
CA ILE A 85 4.12 -2.04 5.96
C ILE A 85 3.04 -1.61 6.96
N LYS A 86 3.21 -0.43 7.58
CA LYS A 86 2.27 0.10 8.57
C LYS A 86 0.89 0.41 7.96
N VAL A 87 0.91 0.99 6.76
CA VAL A 87 -0.26 1.50 6.04
C VAL A 87 -0.19 1.00 4.59
N PRO A 88 -0.59 -0.25 4.32
CA PRO A 88 -0.46 -0.83 3.00
C PRO A 88 -1.50 -0.26 2.01
N PHE A 89 -1.13 -0.24 0.73
CA PHE A 89 -2.00 0.19 -0.36
C PHE A 89 -2.92 -0.96 -0.80
N ILE A 90 -4.22 -0.71 -0.90
CA ILE A 90 -5.22 -1.69 -1.34
C ILE A 90 -5.05 -1.96 -2.84
N ASP A 91 -4.82 -0.92 -3.64
CA ASP A 91 -4.73 -0.95 -5.10
C ASP A 91 -3.33 -1.28 -5.64
N MET A 92 -2.36 -1.57 -4.78
CA MET A 92 -1.00 -1.91 -5.19
C MET A 92 -0.69 -3.37 -4.88
N VAL A 93 -0.25 -4.10 -5.89
CA VAL A 93 0.18 -5.51 -5.78
C VAL A 93 1.67 -5.62 -6.04
N PRO A 94 2.51 -5.34 -5.02
CA PRO A 94 3.95 -5.43 -5.17
C PRO A 94 4.44 -6.88 -5.24
N PRO A 95 5.68 -7.11 -5.73
CA PRO A 95 6.34 -8.41 -5.62
C PRO A 95 6.44 -8.87 -4.16
N LYS A 96 6.24 -10.17 -3.94
CA LYS A 96 6.50 -10.78 -2.63
C LYS A 96 7.99 -10.64 -2.26
N PRO A 97 8.34 -10.41 -0.99
CA PRO A 97 7.46 -10.52 0.19
C PRO A 97 6.78 -9.22 0.65
N MET A 98 6.74 -8.15 -0.17
CA MET A 98 6.07 -6.92 0.25
C MET A 98 4.55 -7.14 0.46
N PRO A 99 3.96 -6.60 1.54
CA PRO A 99 2.53 -6.75 1.79
C PRO A 99 1.70 -5.93 0.79
N SER A 100 0.56 -6.47 0.39
CA SER A 100 -0.48 -5.74 -0.35
C SER A 100 -1.69 -5.53 0.56
N GLY A 101 -2.25 -4.33 0.54
CA GLY A 101 -3.33 -3.92 1.43
C GLY A 101 -4.65 -4.65 1.18
N ASN A 102 -4.85 -5.19 -0.02
CA ASN A 102 -6.02 -6.02 -0.35
C ASN A 102 -6.03 -7.38 0.40
N ARG A 103 -4.89 -7.81 0.93
CA ARG A 103 -4.73 -9.07 1.66
C ARG A 103 -4.27 -8.87 3.11
N HIS A 104 -3.67 -7.72 3.42
CA HIS A 104 -3.16 -7.43 4.75
C HIS A 104 -4.22 -6.74 5.62
N ARG A 105 -4.38 -7.21 6.85
CA ARG A 105 -5.31 -6.63 7.83
C ARG A 105 -4.63 -5.48 8.59
N ALA A 106 -4.74 -4.26 8.07
CA ALA A 106 -4.29 -3.05 8.76
C ALA A 106 -5.46 -2.29 9.39
N LYS A 107 -5.15 -1.32 10.25
CA LYS A 107 -6.14 -0.36 10.79
C LYS A 107 -6.29 0.85 9.86
N VAL A 108 -5.24 1.17 9.13
CA VAL A 108 -5.20 2.26 8.15
C VAL A 108 -4.82 1.65 6.81
N HIS A 109 -5.56 2.03 5.78
CA HIS A 109 -5.35 1.59 4.41
C HIS A 109 -5.17 2.80 3.50
N CYS A 110 -4.41 2.62 2.41
CA CYS A 110 -4.28 3.62 1.37
C CYS A 110 -4.89 3.15 0.06
N LEU A 111 -5.42 4.09 -0.70
CA LEU A 111 -5.96 3.89 -2.04
C LEU A 111 -5.61 5.09 -2.90
N HIS A 112 -5.17 4.87 -4.14
CA HIS A 112 -5.07 5.97 -5.09
C HIS A 112 -6.35 6.13 -5.89
N PHE A 113 -6.78 7.38 -6.07
CA PHE A 113 -7.75 7.71 -7.11
C PHE A 113 -7.01 7.87 -8.43
N HIS A 114 -7.51 7.20 -9.46
CA HIS A 114 -6.97 7.21 -10.82
C HIS A 114 -7.99 7.78 -11.80
#